data_AF-A0AAX2RS50-F1
#
_entry.id   AF-A0AAX2RS50-F1
#
_cell.length_a   1.000
_cell.length_b   1.000
_cell.length_c   1.000
_cell.angle_alpha   90.00
_cell.angle_beta   90.00
_cell.angle_gamma   90.00
#
_symmetry.space_group_name_H-M   'P 1'
#
loop_
_entity.id
_entity.type
_entity.pdbx_description
1 polymer ?
#
loop_
_entity_poly.entity_id
_entity_poly.type
_entity_poly.pdbx_seq_one_letter_code
_entity_poly.pdbx_strand_id
1 'polypeptide(L)'
;MQLSRHLRVGIVCLVVPVCQSALAAPAAGSAKAVADVFAPPMSRAAALTAAQDPVTQWRVSGADDSFRAVLGKWTARANASADAPTPRWRLIWDYPGEVPVDGEGGFDGDYKSAVKWLIASTSMLDTPLQPCFYSNNVVRVIRQTEKCDPSE
;
A
#
# COMPACT_ATOMS: atom_id res chain seq x y z
N MET A 1 -4.31 -46.96 24.60
CA MET A 1 -4.32 -47.38 23.18
C MET A 1 -3.99 -46.16 22.34
N GLN A 2 -2.76 -46.12 21.83
CA GLN A 2 -2.14 -44.98 21.16
C GLN A 2 -1.93 -45.39 19.68
N LEU A 3 -2.60 -44.70 18.75
CA LEU A 3 -2.36 -44.77 17.30
C LEU A 3 -2.19 -43.30 16.85
N SER A 4 -0.98 -42.75 16.72
CA SER A 4 0.01 -42.93 15.65
C SER A 4 -0.57 -42.82 14.24
N ARG A 5 -0.36 -41.67 13.60
CA ARG A 5 -0.14 -41.55 12.15
C ARG A 5 0.60 -40.25 11.80
N HIS A 6 1.89 -40.43 11.54
CA HIS A 6 2.84 -39.42 11.06
C HIS A 6 2.75 -39.22 9.54
N LEU A 7 3.19 -38.02 9.13
CA LEU A 7 3.91 -37.62 7.90
C LEU A 7 3.38 -38.08 6.54
N ARG A 8 3.23 -37.12 5.61
CA ARG A 8 4.00 -37.13 4.34
C ARG A 8 4.35 -35.70 3.88
N VAL A 9 5.62 -35.38 4.03
CA VAL A 9 6.37 -34.40 3.23
C VAL A 9 6.33 -34.87 1.77
N GLY A 10 5.95 -33.97 0.86
CA GLY A 10 5.95 -34.21 -0.59
C GLY A 10 6.80 -33.17 -1.30
N ILE A 11 8.11 -33.29 -1.17
CA ILE A 11 9.08 -32.69 -2.08
C ILE A 11 8.95 -33.41 -3.41
N VAL A 12 8.55 -32.70 -4.46
CA VAL A 12 8.75 -33.14 -5.84
C VAL A 12 9.57 -32.07 -6.54
N CYS A 13 10.88 -32.24 -6.44
CA CYS A 13 11.86 -31.70 -7.36
C CYS A 13 11.87 -32.64 -8.57
N LEU A 14 11.40 -32.23 -9.74
CA LEU A 14 11.59 -33.01 -10.96
C LEU A 14 11.62 -32.11 -12.22
N VAL A 15 12.77 -32.22 -12.89
CA VAL A 15 13.05 -32.19 -14.34
C VAL A 15 12.98 -30.89 -15.17
N VAL A 16 14.19 -30.47 -15.55
CA VAL A 16 14.61 -29.78 -16.77
C VAL A 16 14.27 -30.61 -18.04
N PRO A 17 13.94 -29.94 -19.17
CA PRO A 17 14.56 -30.31 -20.45
C PRO A 17 14.97 -29.05 -21.26
N VAL A 18 16.25 -28.90 -21.61
CA VAL A 18 16.88 -29.27 -22.90
C VAL A 18 16.78 -28.19 -23.99
N CYS A 19 17.94 -27.95 -24.58
CA CYS A 19 18.27 -26.96 -25.59
C CYS A 19 17.94 -27.47 -27.02
N GLN A 20 17.73 -26.50 -27.92
CA GLN A 20 17.95 -26.55 -29.38
C GLN A 20 16.87 -27.14 -30.31
N SER A 21 16.40 -26.28 -31.22
CA SER A 21 16.67 -26.42 -32.66
C SER A 21 16.50 -25.08 -33.36
N ALA A 22 17.56 -24.60 -34.00
CA ALA A 22 17.57 -23.47 -34.92
C ALA A 22 17.44 -24.00 -36.35
N LEU A 23 16.66 -23.32 -37.22
CA LEU A 23 16.77 -23.43 -38.67
C LEU A 23 16.16 -22.20 -39.38
N ALA A 24 17.04 -21.55 -40.16
CA ALA A 24 16.83 -20.88 -41.44
C ALA A 24 16.07 -19.53 -41.56
N ALA A 25 16.83 -18.49 -41.91
CA ALA A 25 16.44 -17.32 -42.73
C ALA A 25 16.49 -17.73 -44.24
N PRO A 26 16.01 -16.95 -45.25
CA PRO A 26 16.36 -15.54 -45.47
C PRO A 26 15.35 -14.62 -46.22
N ALA A 27 15.81 -13.37 -46.42
CA ALA A 27 15.61 -12.48 -47.58
C ALA A 27 14.51 -11.40 -47.56
N ALA A 28 15.00 -10.17 -47.33
CA ALA A 28 14.88 -8.98 -48.17
C ALA A 28 13.50 -8.52 -48.66
N GLY A 29 13.11 -7.31 -48.25
CA GLY A 29 11.99 -6.57 -48.83
C GLY A 29 11.99 -5.10 -48.48
N SER A 30 12.71 -4.31 -49.29
CA SER A 30 12.44 -2.92 -49.71
C SER A 30 12.22 -1.83 -48.66
N ALA A 31 13.26 -1.00 -48.51
CA ALA A 31 13.12 0.39 -48.11
C ALA A 31 12.51 1.23 -49.25
N LYS A 32 11.52 2.07 -48.92
CA LYS A 32 11.16 3.25 -49.71
C LYS A 32 10.81 4.39 -48.77
N ALA A 33 11.57 5.48 -48.88
CA ALA A 33 11.38 6.75 -48.19
C ALA A 33 10.12 7.49 -48.70
N VAL A 34 9.51 8.36 -47.89
CA VAL A 34 9.69 9.83 -47.94
C VAL A 34 8.89 10.57 -46.85
N ALA A 35 9.58 11.58 -46.31
CA ALA A 35 9.20 12.84 -45.68
C ALA A 35 7.75 13.20 -45.26
N ASP A 36 7.75 13.92 -44.13
CA ASP A 36 7.08 15.21 -43.87
C ASP A 36 5.94 15.25 -42.84
N VAL A 37 6.26 15.96 -41.74
CA VAL A 37 5.42 16.87 -40.97
C VAL A 37 4.19 16.29 -40.26
N PHE A 38 4.25 16.26 -38.92
CA PHE A 38 3.53 17.22 -38.08
C PHE A 38 3.68 16.81 -36.60
N ALA A 39 4.35 17.64 -35.80
CA ALA A 39 4.32 17.54 -34.35
C ALA A 39 3.04 18.22 -33.83
N PRO A 40 2.19 17.55 -33.03
CA PRO A 40 1.35 18.22 -32.06
C PRO A 40 2.05 18.25 -30.69
N PRO A 41 2.16 19.40 -30.01
CA PRO A 41 2.38 19.42 -28.57
C PRO A 41 1.03 19.19 -27.90
N MET A 42 0.76 17.96 -27.44
CA MET A 42 -0.35 17.72 -26.52
C MET A 42 0.11 16.96 -25.29
N SER A 43 0.42 17.76 -24.27
CA SER A 43 0.18 17.43 -22.88
C SER A 43 -1.23 16.87 -22.68
N ARG A 44 -1.30 15.64 -22.14
CA ARG A 44 -2.19 15.20 -21.04
C ARG A 44 -2.43 13.70 -21.16
N ALA A 45 -1.75 12.95 -20.31
CA ALA A 45 -2.37 12.03 -19.37
C ALA A 45 -1.25 11.26 -18.68
N ALA A 46 -0.67 11.83 -17.62
CA ALA A 46 -0.28 10.94 -16.53
C ALA A 46 -1.56 10.19 -16.17
N ALA A 47 -1.56 8.88 -16.42
CA ALA A 47 -2.71 8.02 -16.21
C ALA A 47 -3.16 8.13 -14.76
N LEU A 48 -4.13 9.02 -14.51
CA LEU A 48 -5.04 8.94 -13.38
C LEU A 48 -5.99 7.78 -13.65
N THR A 49 -5.43 6.58 -13.65
CA THR A 49 -6.18 5.34 -13.46
C THR A 49 -5.54 4.66 -12.28
N ALA A 50 -5.58 5.34 -11.14
CA ALA A 50 -5.81 4.62 -9.90
C ALA A 50 -7.26 4.15 -9.99
N ALA A 51 -7.46 2.98 -10.61
CA ALA A 51 -8.68 2.23 -10.40
C ALA A 51 -8.89 2.20 -8.89
N GLN A 52 -9.99 2.79 -8.43
CA GLN A 52 -10.34 2.77 -7.01
C GLN A 52 -10.74 1.32 -6.71
N ASP A 53 -9.74 0.49 -6.42
CA ASP A 53 -9.95 -0.80 -5.80
C ASP A 53 -10.86 -0.56 -4.60
N PRO A 54 -11.91 -1.40 -4.41
CA PRO A 54 -12.67 -1.38 -3.16
C PRO A 54 -11.67 -1.36 -2.02
N VAL A 55 -11.93 -0.55 -0.99
CA VAL A 55 -10.96 -0.24 0.07
C VAL A 55 -10.75 -1.48 0.95
N THR A 56 -10.07 -2.47 0.40
CA THR A 56 -9.75 -3.73 1.03
C THR A 56 -8.30 -3.69 1.49
N GLN A 57 -7.41 -3.09 0.68
CA GLN A 57 -5.97 -3.05 0.97
C GLN A 57 -5.47 -1.62 1.24
N TRP A 58 -4.82 -1.39 2.38
CA TRP A 58 -4.15 -0.15 2.79
C TRP A 58 -2.65 -0.31 2.64
N ARG A 59 -1.98 0.52 1.83
CA ARG A 59 -0.55 0.35 1.53
C ARG A 59 0.31 1.53 1.98
N VAL A 60 1.48 1.16 2.49
CA VAL A 60 2.65 2.02 2.72
C VAL A 60 3.60 1.77 1.55
N SER A 61 4.01 2.85 0.87
CA SER A 61 4.93 2.84 -0.26
C SER A 61 6.28 3.41 0.17
N GLY A 62 7.38 2.99 -0.46
CA GLY A 62 8.70 3.58 -0.23
C GLY A 62 8.80 5.04 -0.70
N ALA A 63 7.77 5.54 -1.40
CA ALA A 63 7.63 6.95 -1.77
C ALA A 63 6.86 7.79 -0.72
N ASP A 64 6.35 7.17 0.35
CA ASP A 64 5.70 7.91 1.43
C ASP A 64 6.77 8.52 2.35
N ASP A 65 6.71 9.83 2.59
CA ASP A 65 7.74 10.51 3.39
C ASP A 65 7.65 10.22 4.89
N SER A 66 6.42 10.18 5.44
CA SER A 66 6.19 10.02 6.87
C SER A 66 4.88 9.30 7.20
N PHE A 67 4.80 8.76 8.41
CA PHE A 67 3.57 8.13 8.92
C PHE A 67 2.39 9.09 8.90
N ARG A 68 2.62 10.38 9.15
CA ARG A 68 1.58 11.41 9.08
C ARG A 68 1.07 11.58 7.65
N ALA A 69 1.95 11.56 6.66
CA ALA A 69 1.57 11.62 5.25
C ALA A 69 0.78 10.37 4.83
N VAL A 70 1.24 9.18 5.22
CA VAL A 70 0.52 7.92 4.96
C VAL A 70 -0.87 7.95 5.55
N LEU A 71 -0.99 8.30 6.84
CA LEU A 71 -2.28 8.36 7.53
C LEU A 71 -3.19 9.41 6.90
N GLY A 72 -2.68 10.58 6.54
CA GLY A 72 -3.45 11.61 5.85
C GLY A 72 -4.02 11.11 4.52
N LYS A 73 -3.19 10.44 3.70
CA LYS A 73 -3.61 9.77 2.46
C LYS A 73 -4.68 8.72 2.72
N TRP A 74 -4.51 7.88 3.75
CA TRP A 74 -5.48 6.85 4.10
C TRP A 74 -6.79 7.44 4.62
N THR A 75 -6.77 8.49 5.45
CA THR A 75 -7.97 9.19 5.90
C THR A 75 -8.73 9.79 4.72
N ALA A 76 -8.02 10.43 3.78
CA ALA A 76 -8.63 10.98 2.57
C ALA A 76 -9.30 9.88 1.73
N ARG A 77 -8.62 8.74 1.54
CA ARG A 77 -9.18 7.58 0.84
C ARG A 77 -10.38 6.96 1.56
N ALA A 78 -10.31 6.79 2.88
CA ALA A 78 -11.43 6.31 3.70
C ALA A 78 -12.66 7.20 3.51
N ASN A 79 -12.43 8.51 3.41
CA ASN A 79 -13.47 9.48 3.18
C ASN A 79 -13.99 9.46 1.72
N ALA A 80 -13.14 9.20 0.73
CA ALA A 80 -13.59 9.12 -0.67
C ALA A 80 -14.52 7.93 -0.96
N SER A 81 -14.54 6.90 -0.10
CA SER A 81 -15.43 5.74 -0.25
C SER A 81 -16.92 6.14 -0.19
N ALA A 82 -17.76 5.45 -0.99
CA ALA A 82 -19.21 5.58 -0.92
C ALA A 82 -19.77 5.17 0.44
N ASP A 83 -19.11 4.22 1.11
CA ASP A 83 -19.46 3.71 2.43
C ASP A 83 -18.83 4.51 3.59
N ALA A 84 -18.31 5.71 3.31
CA ALA A 84 -17.65 6.51 4.33
C ALA A 84 -18.63 6.91 5.46
N PRO A 85 -18.19 6.87 6.72
CA PRO A 85 -19.07 7.21 7.84
C PRO A 85 -19.43 8.70 7.85
N THR A 86 -20.56 9.01 8.50
CA THR A 86 -21.00 10.37 8.81
C THR A 86 -21.06 10.53 10.34
N PRO A 87 -20.29 11.45 10.96
CA PRO A 87 -19.36 12.40 10.35
C PRO A 87 -18.15 11.71 9.71
N ARG A 88 -17.47 12.42 8.80
CA ARG A 88 -16.25 11.92 8.15
C ARG A 88 -15.10 11.71 9.13
N TRP A 89 -14.17 10.84 8.76
CA TRP A 89 -12.92 10.67 9.51
C TRP A 89 -12.12 11.96 9.56
N ARG A 90 -11.63 12.31 10.74
CA ARG A 90 -10.66 13.40 10.94
C ARG A 90 -9.42 12.87 11.64
N LEU A 91 -8.27 13.10 11.04
CA LEU A 91 -6.97 12.77 11.60
C LEU A 91 -6.42 13.97 12.37
N ILE A 92 -6.04 13.75 13.62
CA ILE A 92 -5.30 14.70 14.45
C ILE A 92 -3.95 14.05 14.75
N TRP A 93 -2.87 14.71 14.34
CA TRP A 93 -1.54 14.29 14.69
C TRP A 93 -1.03 15.18 15.80
N ASP A 94 -0.97 14.62 16.99
CA ASP A 94 -0.64 15.29 18.23
C ASP A 94 0.62 14.66 18.84
N TYR A 95 1.60 14.46 17.95
CA TYR A 95 2.97 14.16 18.30
C TYR A 95 3.83 15.27 17.67
N PRO A 96 4.74 15.92 18.42
CA PRO A 96 5.50 17.06 17.91
C PRO A 96 6.48 16.67 16.80
N GLY A 97 6.94 15.42 16.78
CA GLY A 97 7.85 14.91 15.76
C GLY A 97 7.16 14.34 14.53
N GLU A 98 7.97 13.90 13.59
CA GLU A 98 7.58 13.07 12.45
C GLU A 98 8.21 11.70 12.60
N VAL A 99 7.52 10.67 12.11
CA VAL A 99 8.06 9.31 12.02
C VAL A 99 8.30 9.01 10.53
N PRO A 100 9.55 8.83 10.08
CA PRO A 100 9.84 8.51 8.69
C PRO A 100 9.32 7.10 8.35
N VAL A 101 9.06 6.89 7.07
CA VAL A 101 8.73 5.55 6.55
C VAL A 101 10.00 4.94 5.97
N ASP A 102 10.54 3.93 6.64
CA ASP A 102 11.77 3.24 6.22
C ASP A 102 11.49 1.91 5.48
N GLY A 103 10.23 1.62 5.17
CA GLY A 103 9.84 0.35 4.55
C GLY A 103 8.47 0.37 3.90
N GLU A 104 8.15 -0.72 3.23
CA GLU A 104 6.89 -0.90 2.50
C GLU A 104 6.04 -1.98 3.15
N GLY A 105 4.72 -1.90 2.96
CA GLY A 105 3.82 -2.89 3.51
C GLY A 105 2.38 -2.65 3.14
N GLY A 106 1.54 -3.62 3.49
CA GLY A 106 0.11 -3.54 3.25
C GLY A 106 -0.69 -4.23 4.34
N PHE A 107 -1.89 -3.73 4.57
CA PHE A 107 -2.85 -4.30 5.49
C PHE A 107 -4.22 -4.45 4.81
N ASP A 108 -4.81 -5.63 4.90
CA ASP A 108 -6.15 -5.90 4.40
C ASP A 108 -7.18 -5.78 5.52
N GLY A 109 -8.20 -4.93 5.34
CA GLY A 109 -9.28 -4.75 6.32
C GLY A 109 -9.82 -3.32 6.39
N ASP A 110 -10.45 -2.99 7.51
CA ASP A 110 -11.07 -1.69 7.73
C ASP A 110 -10.03 -0.62 8.11
N TYR A 111 -10.41 0.65 7.95
CA TYR A 111 -9.56 1.80 8.25
C TYR A 111 -8.99 1.78 9.67
N LYS A 112 -9.79 1.42 10.69
CA LYS A 112 -9.31 1.43 12.08
C LYS A 112 -8.23 0.39 12.29
N SER A 113 -8.43 -0.82 11.77
CA SER A 113 -7.46 -1.91 11.88
C SER A 113 -6.17 -1.59 11.14
N ALA A 114 -6.26 -0.99 9.94
CA ALA A 114 -5.09 -0.54 9.19
C ALA A 114 -4.27 0.50 9.94
N VAL A 115 -4.93 1.52 10.53
CA VAL A 115 -4.24 2.54 11.33
C VAL A 115 -3.59 1.93 12.57
N LYS A 116 -4.26 1.01 13.26
CA LYS A 116 -3.66 0.30 14.41
C LYS A 116 -2.43 -0.50 13.99
N TRP A 117 -2.52 -1.22 12.89
CA TRP A 117 -1.40 -2.00 12.35
C TRP A 117 -0.20 -1.09 12.04
N LEU A 118 -0.43 0.03 11.35
CA LEU A 118 0.64 0.96 11.01
C LEU A 118 1.27 1.54 12.28
N ILE A 119 0.48 2.09 13.21
CA ILE A 119 1.03 2.70 14.43
C ILE A 119 1.73 1.66 15.33
N ALA A 120 1.29 0.41 15.35
CA ALA A 120 1.96 -0.65 16.12
C ALA A 120 3.42 -0.89 15.69
N SER A 121 3.77 -0.60 14.43
CA SER A 121 5.17 -0.67 13.96
C SER A 121 6.11 0.30 14.67
N THR A 122 5.57 1.35 15.30
CA THR A 122 6.35 2.32 16.09
C THR A 122 6.76 1.80 17.48
N SER A 123 6.38 0.57 17.85
CA SER A 123 6.69 -0.05 19.15
C SER A 123 8.18 -0.19 19.45
N MET A 124 9.04 -0.17 18.43
CA MET A 124 10.50 -0.22 18.58
C MET A 124 11.17 1.16 18.60
N LEU A 125 10.42 2.26 18.42
CA LEU A 125 10.96 3.62 18.53
C LEU A 125 11.15 4.01 20.00
N ASP A 126 12.04 4.97 20.26
CA ASP A 126 12.23 5.53 21.61
C ASP A 126 10.93 6.11 22.19
N THR A 127 10.08 6.64 21.32
CA THR A 127 8.75 7.14 21.68
C THR A 127 7.69 6.41 20.85
N PRO A 128 7.18 5.26 21.32
CA PRO A 128 6.12 4.55 20.63
C PRO A 128 4.84 5.39 20.61
N LEU A 129 4.08 5.29 19.52
CA LEU A 129 2.83 6.01 19.33
C LEU A 129 1.63 5.10 19.56
N GLN A 130 0.47 5.70 19.78
CA GLN A 130 -0.82 4.98 19.78
C GLN A 130 -1.91 5.78 19.04
N PRO A 131 -2.87 5.09 18.41
CA PRO A 131 -4.04 5.74 17.85
C PRO A 131 -5.22 5.73 18.84
N CYS A 132 -5.71 6.92 19.19
CA CYS A 132 -6.93 7.11 19.96
C CYS A 132 -8.13 7.31 19.01
N PHE A 133 -9.08 6.39 19.02
CA PHE A 133 -10.31 6.48 18.22
C PHE A 133 -11.48 6.93 19.07
N TYR A 134 -12.23 7.90 18.56
CA TYR A 134 -13.40 8.45 19.24
C TYR A 134 -14.69 8.15 18.47
N SER A 135 -15.83 8.30 19.15
CA SER A 135 -17.17 8.03 18.60
C SER A 135 -17.58 8.98 17.47
N ASN A 136 -16.98 10.17 17.40
CA ASN A 136 -17.20 11.17 16.37
C ASN A 136 -16.28 11.03 15.14
N ASN A 137 -15.73 9.84 14.90
CA ASN A 137 -14.81 9.52 13.81
C ASN A 137 -13.54 10.39 13.81
N VAL A 138 -13.09 10.81 14.99
CA VAL A 138 -11.74 11.38 15.16
C VAL A 138 -10.77 10.25 15.45
N VAL A 139 -9.62 10.29 14.79
CA VAL A 139 -8.43 9.53 15.18
C VAL A 139 -7.33 10.50 15.57
N ARG A 140 -6.88 10.44 16.83
CA ARG A 140 -5.77 11.23 17.34
C ARG A 140 -4.56 10.33 17.54
N VAL A 141 -3.43 10.69 16.95
CA VAL A 141 -2.16 9.99 17.16
C VAL A 141 -1.38 10.75 18.23
N ILE A 142 -1.09 10.08 19.34
CA ILE A 142 -0.37 10.60 20.50
C ILE A 142 0.75 9.63 20.90
N ARG A 143 1.60 10.00 21.87
CA ARG A 143 2.55 9.05 22.45
C ARG A 143 1.80 7.95 23.21
N GLN A 144 2.37 6.74 23.23
CA GLN A 144 1.77 5.61 23.93
C GLN A 144 1.66 5.85 25.45
N THR A 145 2.45 6.76 26.01
CA THR A 145 2.41 7.15 27.42
C THR A 145 1.29 8.12 27.77
N GLU A 146 0.64 8.72 26.78
CA GLU A 146 -0.44 9.69 26.95
C GLU A 146 -1.81 9.00 27.02
N LYS A 147 -2.79 9.62 27.66
CA LYS A 147 -4.14 9.06 27.79
C LYS A 147 -5.00 9.48 26.60
N CYS A 148 -5.79 8.55 26.05
CA CYS A 148 -6.84 8.89 25.08
C CYS A 148 -7.99 9.62 25.79
N ASP A 149 -7.89 10.94 25.89
CA ASP A 149 -8.92 11.79 26.48
C ASP A 149 -9.76 12.46 25.38
N PRO A 150 -11.10 12.36 25.41
CA PRO A 150 -11.97 12.99 24.41
C PRO A 150 -12.26 14.48 24.67
N SER A 151 -11.86 15.01 25.83
CA SER A 151 -12.15 16.40 26.23
C SER A 151 -11.02 17.38 25.91
N GLU A 152 -9.86 16.86 25.48
CA GLU A 152 -8.66 17.62 25.11
C GLU A 152 -8.63 18.04 23.64
#